data_AF-A0A943GKB1-F1
#
_entry.id   AF-A0A943GKB1-F1
#
_cell.length_a   1.000
_cell.length_b   1.000
_cell.length_c   1.000
_cell.angle_alpha   90.00
_cell.angle_beta   90.00
_cell.angle_gamma   90.00
#
_symmetry.space_group_name_H-M   'P 1'
#
loop_
_entity.id
_entity.type
_entity.pdbx_description
1 polymer ?
#
loop_
_entity_poly.entity_id
_entity_poly.type
_entity_poly.pdbx_seq_one_letter_code
_entity_poly.pdbx_strand_id
1 'polypeptide(L)'
;MSKTTKKVLLLLLLVVVIAVLPLILNRNAEFGGSDDAGSVMVEEINGSSYEPWFTPVLESMLGGELPGEIESLIFCLQTGIGVGVFAFFMGRFVERRKWMRDDD
;
A
#
# COMPACT_ATOMS: atom_id res chain seq x y z
N MET A 1 -22.29 15.24 -13.82
CA MET A 1 -21.34 14.14 -14.07
C MET A 1 -21.68 13.44 -15.37
N SER A 2 -20.71 13.28 -16.28
CA SER A 2 -20.94 12.54 -17.53
C SER A 2 -21.24 11.06 -17.23
N LYS A 3 -21.92 10.37 -18.15
CA LYS A 3 -22.20 8.93 -18.01
C LYS A 3 -20.92 8.12 -17.82
N THR A 4 -19.80 8.57 -18.39
CA THR A 4 -18.48 7.95 -18.26
C THR A 4 -17.91 8.13 -16.85
N THR A 5 -17.99 9.34 -16.28
CA THR A 5 -17.52 9.59 -14.90
C THR A 5 -18.26 8.73 -13.88
N LYS A 6 -19.58 8.54 -14.06
CA LYS A 6 -20.38 7.63 -13.21
C LYS A 6 -19.88 6.18 -13.29
N LYS A 7 -19.59 5.69 -14.51
CA LYS A 7 -19.06 4.32 -14.71
C LYS A 7 -17.69 4.14 -14.06
N VAL A 8 -16.79 5.12 -14.21
CA VAL A 8 -15.45 5.06 -13.61
C VAL A 8 -15.52 5.01 -12.10
N LEU A 9 -16.34 5.86 -11.48
CA LEU A 9 -16.51 5.85 -10.02
C LEU A 9 -17.13 4.54 -9.52
N LEU A 10 -18.09 3.98 -10.25
CA LEU A 10 -18.69 2.69 -9.92
C LEU A 10 -17.68 1.54 -10.01
N LEU A 11 -16.82 1.55 -11.03
CA LEU A 11 -15.75 0.56 -11.18
C LEU A 11 -14.71 0.67 -10.07
N LEU A 12 -14.29 1.89 -9.71
CA LEU A 12 -13.35 2.11 -8.60
C LEU A 12 -13.95 1.63 -7.27
N LEU A 13 -15.22 1.92 -7.03
CA LEU A 13 -15.92 1.43 -5.84
C LEU A 13 -15.98 -0.10 -5.81
N LEU A 14 -16.25 -0.74 -6.96
CA LEU A 14 -16.26 -2.20 -7.07
C LEU A 14 -14.88 -2.82 -6.77
N VAL A 15 -13.79 -2.20 -7.24
CA VAL A 15 -12.42 -2.62 -6.91
C VAL A 15 -12.16 -2.54 -5.41
N VAL A 16 -12.53 -1.43 -4.77
CA VAL A 16 -12.39 -1.28 -3.31
C VAL A 16 -13.19 -2.35 -2.56
N VAL A 17 -14.42 -2.62 -3.00
CA VAL A 17 -15.27 -3.66 -2.41
C VAL A 17 -14.64 -5.05 -2.54
N ILE A 18 -14.09 -5.40 -3.70
CA ILE A 18 -13.42 -6.69 -3.92
C ILE A 18 -12.15 -6.82 -3.05
N ALA A 19 -11.39 -5.74 -2.87
CA ALA A 19 -10.19 -5.77 -2.03
C ALA A 19 -10.51 -5.87 -0.53
N VAL A 20 -11.56 -5.20 -0.06
CA VAL A 20 -11.89 -5.09 1.37
C VAL A 20 -12.78 -6.25 1.87
N LEU A 21 -13.66 -6.80 1.03
CA LEU A 21 -14.54 -7.93 1.38
C LEU A 21 -13.82 -9.13 2.02
N PRO A 22 -12.75 -9.69 1.40
CA PRO A 22 -12.06 -10.85 1.97
C PRO A 22 -11.40 -10.53 3.31
N LEU A 23 -10.92 -9.31 3.51
CA LEU A 23 -10.30 -8.88 4.77
C LEU A 23 -11.31 -8.82 5.93
N ILE A 24 -12.58 -8.52 5.65
CA ILE A 24 -13.63 -8.47 6.68
C ILE A 24 -14.25 -9.85 6.92
N LEU A 25 -14.41 -10.66 5.86
CA LEU A 25 -15.05 -11.98 5.94
C LEU A 25 -14.12 -13.05 6.53
N ASN A 26 -12.81 -12.98 6.26
CA ASN A 26 -11.83 -13.98 6.71
C ASN A 26 -10.86 -13.40 7.76
N ARG A 27 -11.38 -12.77 8.81
CA ARG A 27 -10.56 -12.16 9.88
C ARG A 27 -9.61 -13.11 10.63
N ASN A 28 -9.85 -14.43 10.55
CA ASN A 28 -9.03 -15.45 11.21
C ASN A 28 -8.15 -16.26 10.24
N ALA A 29 -8.02 -15.83 8.99
CA ALA A 29 -7.04 -16.47 8.10
C ALA A 29 -5.63 -16.05 8.55
N GLU A 30 -4.70 -17.02 8.60
CA GLU A 30 -3.28 -16.78 8.83
C GLU A 30 -2.71 -16.02 7.61
N PHE A 31 -2.82 -14.70 7.65
CA PHE A 31 -2.21 -13.81 6.67
C PHE A 31 -0.81 -13.48 7.16
N GLY A 32 0.18 -14.25 6.70
CA GLY A 32 1.58 -14.03 7.01
C GLY A 32 2.15 -12.82 6.26
N GLY A 33 2.89 -11.96 6.96
CA GLY A 33 3.58 -10.82 6.39
C GLY A 33 4.82 -11.22 5.58
N SER A 34 5.27 -10.33 4.68
CA SER A 34 6.56 -10.54 3.98
C SER A 34 7.75 -10.61 4.93
N ASP A 35 7.61 -9.99 6.10
CA ASP A 35 8.70 -9.79 7.05
C ASP A 35 8.75 -10.87 8.13
N ASP A 36 7.75 -11.76 8.17
CA ASP A 36 7.66 -12.87 9.14
C ASP A 36 8.85 -13.83 9.04
N ALA A 37 9.38 -14.04 7.83
CA ALA A 37 10.55 -14.89 7.63
C ALA A 37 11.82 -14.28 8.26
N GLY A 38 11.90 -12.95 8.31
CA GLY A 38 13.03 -12.24 8.90
C GLY A 38 12.98 -12.26 10.43
N SER A 39 11.81 -12.06 11.02
CA SER A 39 11.63 -12.07 12.47
C SER A 39 11.92 -13.44 13.08
N VAL A 40 11.43 -14.53 12.46
CA VAL A 40 11.69 -15.91 12.92
C VAL A 40 13.19 -16.23 12.96
N MET A 41 13.94 -15.83 11.93
CA MET A 41 15.38 -16.10 11.86
C MET A 41 16.17 -15.28 12.90
N VAL A 42 15.73 -14.05 13.19
CA VAL A 42 16.35 -13.20 14.22
C VAL A 42 16.09 -13.75 15.62
N GLU A 43 14.88 -14.24 15.90
CA GLU A 43 14.57 -14.90 17.18
C GLU A 43 15.40 -16.18 17.38
N GLU A 44 15.58 -16.98 16.33
CA GLU A 44 16.39 -18.21 16.38
C GLU A 44 17.88 -17.91 16.67
N ILE A 45 18.42 -16.83 16.10
CA ILE A 45 19.83 -16.43 16.32
C ILE A 45 20.02 -15.77 17.70
N ASN A 46 19.07 -14.94 18.15
CA ASN A 46 19.23 -14.11 19.34
C ASN A 46 18.72 -14.78 20.64
N GLY A 47 18.00 -15.91 20.54
CA GLY A 47 17.53 -16.71 21.68
C GLY A 47 16.55 -15.99 22.61
N SER A 48 16.04 -14.83 22.21
CA SER A 48 15.11 -13.99 22.95
C SER A 48 14.11 -13.37 21.99
N SER A 49 12.83 -13.36 22.38
CA SER A 49 11.77 -12.67 21.64
C SER A 49 12.06 -11.18 21.60
N TYR A 50 12.00 -10.58 20.42
CA TYR A 50 12.23 -9.14 20.25
C TYR A 50 11.12 -8.35 20.92
N GLU A 51 11.44 -7.43 21.84
CA GLU A 51 10.47 -6.45 22.34
C GLU A 51 10.41 -5.22 21.42
N PRO A 52 9.23 -4.87 20.87
CA PRO A 52 9.07 -3.65 20.09
C PRO A 52 9.31 -2.41 20.95
N TRP A 53 10.23 -1.53 20.53
CA TRP A 53 10.48 -0.25 21.18
C TRP A 53 9.40 0.80 20.87
N PHE A 54 8.48 0.48 19.96
CA PHE A 54 7.36 1.32 19.56
C PHE A 54 6.21 0.46 19.02
N THR A 55 4.99 0.73 19.49
CA THR A 55 3.77 0.12 18.93
C THR A 55 3.12 1.10 17.96
N PRO A 56 2.90 0.73 16.69
CA PRO A 56 2.18 1.55 15.73
C PRO A 56 0.84 2.06 16.25
N VAL A 57 0.52 3.31 15.94
CA VAL A 57 -0.74 3.95 16.35
C VAL A 57 -1.94 3.13 15.86
N LEU A 58 -1.87 2.56 14.66
CA LEU A 58 -2.95 1.75 14.10
C LEU A 58 -3.20 0.47 14.91
N GLU A 59 -2.14 -0.21 15.34
CA GLU A 59 -2.23 -1.42 16.18
C GLU A 59 -2.78 -1.09 17.56
N SER A 60 -2.35 0.03 18.14
CA SER A 60 -2.90 0.50 19.42
C SER A 60 -4.39 0.85 19.34
N MET A 61 -4.86 1.35 18.19
CA MET A 61 -6.28 1.67 17.95
C MET A 61 -7.13 0.42 17.63
N LEU A 62 -6.56 -0.57 16.95
CA LEU A 62 -7.25 -1.83 16.63
C LEU A 62 -7.22 -2.84 17.80
N GLY A 63 -6.34 -2.65 18.78
CA GLY A 63 -6.20 -3.55 19.94
C GLY A 63 -5.48 -4.85 19.62
N GLY A 64 -4.66 -4.87 18.56
CA GLY A 64 -3.92 -6.03 18.08
C GLY A 64 -3.06 -5.68 16.86
N GLU A 65 -2.15 -6.58 16.49
CA GLU A 65 -1.29 -6.43 15.32
C GLU A 65 -2.11 -6.44 14.02
N LEU A 66 -1.71 -5.59 13.07
CA LEU A 66 -2.30 -5.64 11.73
C LEU A 66 -1.77 -6.89 11.01
N PRO A 67 -2.60 -7.61 10.27
CA PRO A 67 -2.10 -8.68 9.40
C PRO A 67 -1.04 -8.13 8.44
N GLY A 68 0.13 -8.77 8.38
CA GLY A 68 1.29 -8.25 7.62
C GLY A 68 1.03 -8.07 6.12
N GLU A 69 0.10 -8.83 5.53
CA GLU A 69 -0.36 -8.60 4.16
C GLU A 69 -1.10 -7.27 3.98
N ILE A 70 -1.87 -6.83 4.98
CA ILE A 70 -2.58 -5.54 4.94
C ILE A 70 -1.57 -4.40 5.04
N GLU A 71 -0.56 -4.54 5.90
CA GLU A 71 0.55 -3.58 5.97
C GLU A 71 1.26 -3.46 4.62
N SER A 72 1.64 -4.60 4.03
CA SER A 72 2.27 -4.68 2.71
C SER A 72 1.40 -4.07 1.60
N LEU A 73 0.09 -4.28 1.65
CA LEU A 73 -0.87 -3.73 0.69
C LEU A 73 -0.97 -2.20 0.81
N ILE A 74 -1.07 -1.67 2.02
CA ILE A 74 -1.10 -0.23 2.27
C ILE A 74 0.22 0.42 1.84
N PHE A 75 1.35 -0.23 2.12
CA PHE A 75 2.68 0.21 1.68
C PHE A 75 2.81 0.23 0.15
N CYS A 76 2.36 -0.84 -0.52
CA CYS A 76 2.33 -0.91 -1.98
C CYS A 76 1.44 0.17 -2.59
N LEU A 77 0.28 0.44 -2.00
CA LEU A 77 -0.63 1.50 -2.46
C LEU A 77 0.02 2.88 -2.33
N GLN A 78 0.65 3.18 -1.19
CA GLN A 78 1.39 4.43 -0.99
C GLN A 78 2.51 4.58 -2.01
N THR A 79 3.26 3.50 -2.26
CA THR A 79 4.33 3.47 -3.28
C THR A 79 3.77 3.72 -4.68
N GLY A 80 2.68 3.06 -5.06
CA GLY A 80 2.05 3.24 -6.37
C GLY A 80 1.57 4.68 -6.61
N ILE A 81 0.96 5.29 -5.59
CA ILE A 81 0.55 6.70 -5.64
C ILE A 81 1.79 7.61 -5.76
N GLY A 82 2.80 7.38 -4.92
CA GLY A 82 4.05 8.17 -4.92
C GLY A 82 4.78 8.11 -6.26
N VAL A 83 4.93 6.92 -6.83
CA VAL A 83 5.53 6.71 -8.15
C VAL A 83 4.70 7.37 -9.24
N GLY A 84 3.36 7.28 -9.18
CA GLY A 84 2.47 7.92 -10.14
C GLY A 84 2.65 9.45 -10.17
N VAL A 85 2.71 10.07 -9.00
CA VAL A 85 2.97 11.51 -8.86
C VAL A 85 4.37 11.86 -9.40
N PHE A 86 5.39 11.11 -9.00
CA PHE A 86 6.77 11.35 -9.44
C PHE A 86 6.93 11.24 -10.96
N ALA A 87 6.37 10.18 -11.56
CA ALA A 87 6.40 9.95 -13.00
C ALA A 87 5.65 11.04 -13.78
N PHE A 88 4.53 11.54 -13.25
CA PHE A 88 3.80 12.66 -13.85
C PHE A 88 4.67 13.93 -13.93
N PHE A 89 5.35 14.30 -12.85
CA PHE A 89 6.23 15.46 -12.84
C PHE A 89 7.42 15.29 -13.78
N MET A 90 8.09 14.13 -13.76
CA MET A 90 9.15 13.84 -14.73
C MET A 90 8.66 13.95 -16.18
N GLY A 91 7.51 13.35 -16.49
CA GLY A 91 6.91 13.41 -17.82
C GLY A 91 6.65 14.86 -18.26
N ARG A 92 6.13 15.69 -17.35
CA ARG A 92 5.89 17.12 -17.60
C ARG A 92 7.18 17.90 -17.86
N PHE A 93 8.28 17.57 -17.17
CA PHE A 93 9.58 18.20 -17.43
C PHE A 93 10.16 17.80 -18.79
N VAL A 94 10.01 16.53 -19.18
CA VAL A 94 10.44 16.04 -20.51
C VAL A 94 9.63 16.72 -21.62
N GLU A 95 8.32 16.81 -21.47
CA GLU A 95 7.43 17.50 -22.42
C GLU A 95 7.81 18.97 -22.58
N ARG A 96 7.99 19.70 -21.45
CA ARG A 96 8.41 21.10 -21.49
C ARG A 96 9.71 21.32 -22.26
N ARG A 97 10.69 20.41 -22.13
CA ARG A 97 11.95 20.50 -22.89
C ARG A 97 11.78 20.25 -24.39
N LYS A 98 10.79 19.45 -24.80
CA LYS A 98 10.51 19.28 -26.23
C LYS A 98 9.95 20.56 -26.84
N TRP A 99 8.96 21.18 -26.18
CA TRP A 99 8.31 22.37 -26.70
C TRP A 99 9.29 23.55 -26.83
N MET A 100 10.17 23.73 -25.84
CA MET A 100 11.22 24.76 -25.89
C MET A 100 12.24 24.58 -27.02
N ARG A 101 12.35 23.39 -27.62
CA ARG A 101 13.32 23.08 -28.68
C ARG A 101 12.70 23.10 -30.08
N ASP A 102 11.37 23.12 -30.16
CA ASP A 102 10.62 23.28 -31.41
C ASP A 102 10.34 24.77 -31.71
N ASP A 103 10.51 25.66 -30.72
CA ASP A 103 10.38 27.12 -30.83
C ASP A 103 11.71 27.83 -31.22
N ASP A 104 12.84 27.11 -31.32
CA ASP A 104 14.17 27.58 -31.77
C ASP A 104 14.49 27.10 -33.20
#